data_AF-A0A960KSC5-F1
#
_entry.id   AF-A0A960KSC5-F1
#
_cell.length_a   1.000
_cell.length_b   1.000
_cell.length_c   1.000
_cell.angle_alpha   90.00
_cell.angle_beta   90.00
_cell.angle_gamma   90.00
#
_symmetry.space_group_name_H-M   'P 1'
#
loop_
_entity.id
_entity.type
_entity.pdbx_description
1 polymer ?
#
loop_
_entity_poly.entity_id
_entity_poly.type
_entity_poly.pdbx_seq_one_letter_code
_entity_poly.pdbx_strand_id
1 'polypeptide(L)'
;RLLRVLSEGEVVALGAAEPVQVDISVVCATHRDLPAMVADGSFREDLYYRLNAATFRLPPLRERTDVRELVARVFHEECAASSRSLSLAKETTTALCRHSWPGNIRELRNVLRFAIAVCTEDSVTPEHLPDDFGLRPVAAPSAATAGSRPPLRGTDPRQEILEALEAVHWNVTAACRLLSVSRSTFYRRVAELGVDLDRPPAGQADEAH
;
A
#
# COMPACT_ATOMS: atom_id res chain seq x y z
N ARG A 1 -31.28 13.73 5.82
CA ARG A 1 -30.67 15.07 5.92
C ARG A 1 -29.93 15.47 4.64
N LEU A 2 -29.13 14.58 4.02
CA LEU A 2 -28.44 14.87 2.74
C LEU A 2 -29.39 15.26 1.58
N LEU A 3 -30.57 14.64 1.52
CA LEU A 3 -31.57 14.93 0.48
C LEU A 3 -32.03 16.39 0.46
N ARG A 4 -32.24 17.02 1.61
CA ARG A 4 -32.73 18.41 1.67
C ARG A 4 -31.67 19.39 1.15
N VAL A 5 -30.40 19.12 1.48
CA VAL A 5 -29.24 19.86 0.95
C VAL A 5 -29.13 19.70 -0.58
N LEU A 6 -29.32 18.49 -1.10
CA LEU A 6 -29.30 18.19 -2.54
C LEU A 6 -30.55 18.68 -3.30
N SER A 7 -31.63 19.04 -2.59
CA SER A 7 -32.92 19.42 -3.19
C SER A 7 -33.19 20.91 -3.13
N GLU A 8 -32.93 21.52 -1.98
CA GLU A 8 -33.31 22.89 -1.64
C GLU A 8 -32.09 23.82 -1.55
N GLY A 9 -30.86 23.27 -1.58
CA GLY A 9 -29.64 24.05 -1.35
C GLY A 9 -29.53 24.55 0.08
N GLU A 10 -30.27 23.98 1.03
CA GLU A 10 -30.33 24.48 2.41
C GLU A 10 -29.77 23.50 3.42
N VAL A 11 -28.99 24.02 4.37
CA VAL A 11 -28.48 23.27 5.52
C VAL A 11 -29.04 23.90 6.80
N VAL A 12 -29.58 23.06 7.67
CA VAL A 12 -29.96 23.45 9.04
C VAL A 12 -28.90 22.89 9.98
N ALA A 13 -28.15 23.77 10.64
CA ALA A 13 -27.21 23.37 11.67
C ALA A 13 -27.95 22.76 12.88
N LEU A 14 -27.33 21.77 13.54
CA LEU A 14 -27.90 21.17 14.75
C LEU A 14 -28.07 22.26 15.84
N GLY A 15 -29.32 22.62 16.15
CA GLY A 15 -29.66 23.65 17.14
C GLY A 15 -30.00 25.03 16.57
N ALA A 16 -29.86 25.24 15.25
CA ALA A 16 -30.29 26.48 14.60
C ALA A 16 -31.74 26.37 14.12
N ALA A 17 -32.50 27.47 14.25
CA ALA A 17 -33.89 27.55 13.79
C ALA A 17 -34.02 27.90 12.30
N GLU A 18 -33.03 28.60 11.74
CA GLU A 18 -33.09 29.11 10.37
C GLU A 18 -32.21 28.29 9.40
N PRO A 19 -32.72 27.93 8.21
CA PRO A 19 -31.93 27.30 7.16
C PRO A 19 -30.97 28.30 6.52
N VAL A 20 -29.77 27.83 6.17
CA VAL A 20 -28.76 28.61 5.44
C VAL A 20 -28.65 28.06 4.02
N GLN A 21 -28.79 28.95 3.04
CA GLN A 21 -28.58 28.65 1.62
C GLN A 21 -27.09 28.39 1.33
N VAL A 22 -26.81 27.31 0.61
CA VAL A 22 -25.48 26.84 0.24
C VAL A 22 -25.46 26.40 -1.22
N ASP A 23 -24.48 26.89 -1.95
CA ASP A 23 -24.14 26.43 -3.29
C ASP A 23 -22.99 25.43 -3.19
N ILE A 24 -23.26 24.15 -3.51
CA ILE A 24 -22.28 23.07 -3.37
C ILE A 24 -22.25 22.16 -4.60
N SER A 25 -21.06 21.68 -4.93
CA SER A 25 -20.86 20.58 -5.87
C SER A 25 -20.60 19.30 -5.09
N VAL A 26 -21.43 18.28 -5.28
CA VAL A 26 -21.34 17.01 -4.55
C VAL A 26 -20.70 15.96 -5.44
N VAL A 27 -19.53 15.47 -5.02
CA VAL A 27 -18.83 14.34 -5.64
C VAL A 27 -18.90 13.15 -4.69
N CYS A 28 -19.43 12.03 -5.17
CA CYS A 28 -19.53 10.78 -4.41
C CYS A 28 -18.76 9.66 -5.11
N ALA A 29 -18.12 8.80 -4.32
CA ALA A 29 -17.44 7.61 -4.81
C ALA A 29 -17.86 6.40 -3.97
N THR A 30 -18.18 5.29 -4.62
CA THR A 30 -18.56 4.05 -3.94
C THR A 30 -18.02 2.84 -4.71
N HIS A 31 -17.70 1.78 -3.96
CA HIS A 31 -17.33 0.46 -4.50
C HIS A 31 -18.54 -0.48 -4.60
N ARG A 32 -19.73 -0.03 -4.15
CA ARG A 32 -20.96 -0.81 -4.15
C ARG A 32 -21.82 -0.49 -5.35
N ASP A 33 -22.55 -1.48 -5.82
CA ASP A 33 -23.54 -1.34 -6.89
C ASP A 33 -24.80 -0.65 -6.34
N LEU A 34 -24.87 0.67 -6.49
CA LEU A 34 -26.03 1.46 -6.05
C LEU A 34 -27.35 1.02 -6.72
N PRO A 35 -27.41 0.76 -8.05
CA PRO A 35 -28.60 0.16 -8.66
C PRO A 35 -29.09 -1.10 -7.96
N ALA A 36 -28.19 -2.04 -7.64
CA ALA A 36 -28.56 -3.26 -6.92
C ALA A 36 -29.09 -2.97 -5.52
N MET A 37 -28.47 -2.03 -4.80
CA MET A 37 -28.91 -1.61 -3.47
C MET A 37 -30.24 -0.83 -3.47
N VAL A 38 -30.59 -0.16 -4.58
CA VAL A 38 -31.92 0.42 -4.76
C VAL A 38 -32.95 -0.69 -4.96
N ALA A 39 -32.63 -1.69 -5.78
CA ALA A 39 -33.50 -2.83 -6.04
C ALA A 39 -33.77 -3.70 -4.79
N ASP A 40 -32.78 -3.83 -3.88
CA ASP A 40 -32.93 -4.58 -2.63
C ASP A 40 -33.53 -3.75 -1.47
N GLY A 41 -33.82 -2.46 -1.69
CA GLY A 41 -34.42 -1.55 -0.71
C GLY A 41 -33.46 -1.03 0.37
N SER A 42 -32.18 -1.40 0.34
CA SER A 42 -31.16 -0.89 1.28
C SER A 42 -30.69 0.53 0.94
N PHE A 43 -30.98 1.02 -0.27
CA PHE A 43 -30.69 2.38 -0.70
C PHE A 43 -31.93 3.10 -1.21
N ARG A 44 -32.03 4.39 -0.85
CA ARG A 44 -33.18 5.20 -1.26
C ARG A 44 -33.07 5.63 -2.72
N GLU A 45 -34.11 5.31 -3.47
CA GLU A 45 -34.25 5.63 -4.89
C GLU A 45 -34.14 7.14 -5.18
N ASP A 46 -34.78 7.98 -4.35
CA ASP A 46 -34.75 9.44 -4.52
C ASP A 46 -33.35 10.05 -4.35
N LEU A 47 -32.51 9.44 -3.51
CA LEU A 47 -31.11 9.84 -3.34
C LEU A 47 -30.26 9.37 -4.52
N TYR A 48 -30.53 8.17 -5.04
CA TYR A 48 -29.80 7.60 -6.17
C TYR A 48 -29.94 8.47 -7.41
N TYR A 49 -31.16 8.86 -7.79
CA TYR A 49 -31.39 9.66 -8.99
C TYR A 49 -30.81 11.09 -8.88
N ARG A 50 -30.66 11.64 -7.67
CA ARG A 50 -30.01 12.94 -7.46
C ARG A 50 -28.48 12.87 -7.54
N LEU A 51 -27.89 11.77 -7.10
CA LEU A 51 -26.44 11.57 -7.16
C LEU A 51 -25.98 11.08 -8.55
N ASN A 52 -26.83 10.32 -9.24
CA ASN A 52 -26.51 9.70 -10.53
C ASN A 52 -26.71 10.65 -11.74
N ALA A 53 -26.38 11.93 -11.59
CA ALA A 53 -26.44 12.89 -12.70
C ALA A 53 -25.34 12.62 -13.74
N ALA A 54 -24.13 12.27 -13.28
CA ALA A 54 -23.03 11.82 -14.11
C ALA A 54 -22.24 10.75 -13.35
N THR A 55 -22.13 9.55 -13.92
CA THR A 55 -21.37 8.45 -13.32
C THR A 55 -20.10 8.19 -14.11
N PHE A 56 -18.96 8.30 -13.43
CA PHE A 56 -17.67 7.89 -13.96
C PHE A 56 -17.27 6.53 -13.37
N ARG A 57 -17.14 5.51 -14.22
CA ARG A 57 -16.65 4.19 -13.80
C ARG A 57 -15.13 4.19 -13.87
N LEU A 58 -14.50 4.02 -12.72
CA LEU A 58 -13.05 3.80 -12.63
C LEU A 58 -12.75 2.34 -12.96
N PRO A 59 -12.12 2.04 -14.11
CA PRO A 59 -11.72 0.67 -14.39
C PRO A 59 -10.64 0.22 -13.39
N PRO A 60 -10.63 -1.06 -13.02
CA PRO A 60 -9.53 -1.63 -12.27
C PRO A 60 -8.23 -1.54 -13.08
N LEU A 61 -7.09 -1.46 -12.39
CA LEU A 61 -5.79 -1.26 -13.01
C LEU A 61 -5.47 -2.23 -14.17
N ARG A 62 -5.91 -3.49 -14.07
CA ARG A 62 -5.75 -4.52 -15.10
C ARG A 62 -6.48 -4.24 -16.43
N GLU A 63 -7.55 -3.45 -16.40
CA GLU A 63 -8.36 -3.10 -17.58
C GLU A 63 -7.88 -1.80 -18.24
N ARG A 64 -6.87 -1.15 -17.66
CA ARG A 64 -6.32 0.12 -18.14
C ARG A 64 -5.28 -0.09 -19.25
N THR A 65 -5.44 0.62 -20.36
CA THR A 65 -4.45 0.65 -21.45
C THR A 65 -3.23 1.53 -21.12
N ASP A 66 -3.39 2.48 -20.19
CA ASP A 66 -2.34 3.41 -19.73
C ASP A 66 -1.54 2.89 -18.52
N VAL A 67 -1.64 1.59 -18.18
CA VAL A 67 -1.00 1.00 -16.99
C VAL A 67 0.49 1.29 -16.90
N ARG A 68 1.21 1.26 -18.03
CA ARG A 68 2.67 1.53 -18.05
C ARG A 68 2.97 2.97 -17.64
N GLU A 69 2.21 3.93 -18.15
CA GLU A 69 2.38 5.33 -17.80
C GLU A 69 1.99 5.58 -16.34
N LEU A 70 0.91 4.92 -15.87
CA LEU A 70 0.53 5.00 -14.46
C LEU A 70 1.62 4.45 -13.54
N VAL A 71 2.20 3.29 -13.86
CA VAL A 71 3.31 2.70 -13.09
C VAL A 71 4.50 3.67 -13.03
N ALA A 72 4.86 4.28 -14.15
CA ALA A 72 5.95 5.26 -14.19
C ALA A 72 5.64 6.50 -13.32
N ARG A 73 4.44 7.08 -13.44
CA ARG A 73 4.01 8.23 -12.63
C ARG A 73 4.04 7.91 -11.14
N VAL A 74 3.42 6.79 -10.74
CA VAL A 74 3.39 6.36 -9.33
C VAL A 74 4.81 6.11 -8.81
N PHE A 75 5.67 5.48 -9.60
CA PHE A 75 7.06 5.26 -9.22
C PHE A 75 7.81 6.58 -8.98
N HIS A 76 7.66 7.56 -9.88
CA HIS A 76 8.26 8.88 -9.70
C HIS A 76 7.74 9.60 -8.45
N GLU A 77 6.43 9.52 -8.17
CA GLU A 77 5.82 10.09 -6.95
C GLU A 77 6.39 9.45 -5.67
N GLU A 78 6.52 8.12 -5.62
CA GLU A 78 7.07 7.43 -4.44
C GLU A 78 8.58 7.69 -4.27
N CYS A 79 9.34 7.78 -5.37
CA CYS A 79 10.76 8.16 -5.35
C CYS A 79 10.93 9.58 -4.78
N ALA A 80 10.14 10.55 -5.28
CA ALA A 80 10.16 11.92 -4.79
C ALA A 80 9.76 12.00 -3.30
N ALA A 81 8.72 11.26 -2.88
CA ALA A 81 8.30 11.20 -1.49
C ALA A 81 9.38 10.60 -0.56
N SER A 82 10.23 9.72 -1.10
CA SER A 82 11.33 9.08 -0.37
C SER A 82 12.67 9.82 -0.54
N SER A 83 12.70 10.94 -1.25
CA SER A 83 13.93 11.68 -1.60
C SER A 83 15.00 10.81 -2.28
N ARG A 84 14.57 9.82 -3.07
CA ARG A 84 15.44 8.95 -3.86
C ARG A 84 15.29 9.24 -5.34
N SER A 85 16.36 9.06 -6.10
CA SER A 85 16.37 9.16 -7.56
C SER A 85 16.72 7.81 -8.16
N LEU A 86 15.76 6.89 -8.16
CA LEU A 86 15.91 5.55 -8.72
C LEU A 86 15.33 5.47 -10.13
N SER A 87 15.89 4.56 -10.93
CA SER A 87 15.31 4.13 -12.21
C SER A 87 14.53 2.83 -12.04
N LEU A 88 13.59 2.56 -12.94
CA LEU A 88 12.85 1.30 -12.98
C LEU A 88 13.36 0.45 -14.15
N ALA A 89 13.88 -0.74 -13.88
CA ALA A 89 14.35 -1.63 -14.95
C ALA A 89 13.20 -2.04 -15.89
N LYS A 90 13.53 -2.34 -17.15
CA LYS A 90 12.53 -2.66 -18.18
C LYS A 90 11.78 -3.95 -17.86
N GLU A 91 12.49 -4.91 -17.28
CA GLU A 91 11.99 -6.21 -16.84
C GLU A 91 10.99 -6.03 -15.69
N THR A 92 11.32 -5.18 -14.71
CA THR A 92 10.43 -4.79 -13.59
C THR A 92 9.17 -4.13 -14.11
N THR A 93 9.31 -3.15 -15.00
CA THR A 93 8.17 -2.47 -15.63
C THR A 93 7.25 -3.47 -16.33
N THR A 94 7.84 -4.42 -17.07
CA THR A 94 7.09 -5.46 -17.79
C THR A 94 6.37 -6.39 -16.82
N ALA A 95 7.00 -6.77 -15.70
CA ALA A 95 6.38 -7.60 -14.68
C ALA A 95 5.20 -6.87 -14.00
N LEU A 96 5.38 -5.60 -13.64
CA LEU A 96 4.34 -4.73 -13.07
C LEU A 96 3.15 -4.55 -14.04
N CYS A 97 3.40 -4.42 -15.34
CA CYS A 97 2.33 -4.30 -16.34
C CYS A 97 1.54 -5.60 -16.54
N ARG A 98 2.12 -6.76 -16.26
CA ARG A 98 1.49 -8.08 -16.44
C ARG A 98 0.71 -8.55 -15.20
N HIS A 99 0.93 -7.92 -14.05
CA HIS A 99 0.27 -8.31 -12.81
C HIS A 99 -1.22 -7.97 -12.82
N SER A 100 -2.03 -8.78 -12.14
CA SER A 100 -3.51 -8.66 -12.13
C SER A 100 -4.05 -7.58 -11.19
N TRP A 101 -3.22 -7.12 -10.25
CA TRP A 101 -3.50 -6.05 -9.28
C TRP A 101 -4.85 -6.21 -8.55
N PRO A 102 -5.07 -7.31 -7.79
CA PRO A 102 -6.29 -7.49 -7.01
C PRO A 102 -6.56 -6.35 -6.03
N GLY A 103 -5.52 -5.73 -5.45
CA GLY A 103 -5.61 -4.54 -4.60
C GLY A 103 -5.48 -3.22 -5.36
N ASN A 104 -5.54 -3.26 -6.70
CA ASN A 104 -5.58 -2.11 -7.60
C ASN A 104 -4.39 -1.15 -7.36
N ILE A 105 -4.58 0.16 -7.54
CA ILE A 105 -3.51 1.15 -7.33
C ILE A 105 -2.89 1.13 -5.92
N ARG A 106 -3.64 0.71 -4.88
CA ARG A 106 -3.12 0.66 -3.51
C ARG A 106 -2.04 -0.39 -3.36
N GLU A 107 -2.26 -1.56 -3.95
CA GLU A 107 -1.27 -2.64 -3.99
C GLU A 107 -0.03 -2.21 -4.80
N LEU A 108 -0.22 -1.61 -5.98
CA LEU A 108 0.88 -1.07 -6.78
C LEU A 108 1.77 -0.12 -5.96
N ARG A 109 1.17 0.85 -5.27
CA ARG A 109 1.92 1.79 -4.43
C ARG A 109 2.69 1.08 -3.32
N ASN A 110 2.10 0.08 -2.67
CA ASN A 110 2.77 -0.69 -1.62
C ASN A 110 3.98 -1.47 -2.17
N VAL A 111 3.81 -2.13 -3.30
CA VAL A 111 4.87 -2.89 -3.99
C VAL A 111 6.02 -1.95 -4.37
N LEU A 112 5.73 -0.79 -4.95
CA LEU A 112 6.75 0.19 -5.35
C LEU A 112 7.46 0.81 -4.15
N ARG A 113 6.74 1.17 -3.07
CA ARG A 113 7.38 1.65 -1.83
C ARG A 113 8.34 0.64 -1.26
N PHE A 114 7.93 -0.62 -1.21
CA PHE A 114 8.81 -1.70 -0.77
C PHE A 114 10.06 -1.77 -1.64
N ALA A 115 9.88 -1.82 -2.96
CA ALA A 115 10.98 -1.92 -3.90
C ALA A 115 11.97 -0.75 -3.80
N ILE A 116 11.46 0.48 -3.65
CA ILE A 116 12.26 1.69 -3.43
C ILE A 116 13.00 1.64 -2.09
N ALA A 117 12.38 1.10 -1.04
CA ALA A 117 13.01 1.01 0.28
C ALA A 117 14.14 -0.04 0.32
N VAL A 118 13.98 -1.18 -0.36
CA VAL A 118 14.95 -2.27 -0.33
C VAL A 118 16.04 -2.17 -1.40
N CYS A 119 15.83 -1.35 -2.44
CA CYS A 119 16.81 -1.11 -3.50
C CYS A 119 18.01 -0.36 -2.94
N THR A 120 19.17 -1.01 -2.85
CA THR A 120 20.43 -0.33 -2.46
C THR A 120 21.14 0.30 -3.66
N GLU A 121 20.70 -0.04 -4.88
CA GLU A 121 21.28 0.38 -6.16
C GLU A 121 20.50 1.57 -6.75
N ASP A 122 20.94 2.06 -7.91
CA ASP A 122 20.27 3.14 -8.67
C ASP A 122 19.11 2.66 -9.56
N SER A 123 18.85 1.34 -9.61
CA SER A 123 17.81 0.75 -10.45
C SER A 123 17.03 -0.36 -9.76
N VAL A 124 15.70 -0.24 -9.77
CA VAL A 124 14.79 -1.24 -9.23
C VAL A 124 14.59 -2.37 -10.25
N THR A 125 15.22 -3.50 -9.97
CA THR A 125 15.10 -4.78 -10.70
C THR A 125 13.98 -5.67 -10.10
N PRO A 126 13.57 -6.78 -10.76
CA PRO A 126 12.52 -7.66 -10.25
C PRO A 126 12.81 -8.30 -8.88
N GLU A 127 14.08 -8.42 -8.48
CA GLU A 127 14.49 -9.00 -7.19
C GLU A 127 14.22 -8.11 -5.98
N HIS A 128 13.92 -6.83 -6.24
CA HIS A 128 13.52 -5.85 -5.24
C HIS A 128 12.00 -5.84 -5.01
N LEU A 129 11.22 -6.57 -5.82
CA LEU A 129 9.78 -6.70 -5.62
C LEU A 129 9.50 -7.66 -4.44
N PRO A 130 8.37 -7.52 -3.73
CA PRO A 130 7.99 -8.44 -2.66
C PRO A 130 7.92 -9.89 -3.16
N ASP A 131 8.23 -10.87 -2.32
CA ASP A 131 8.19 -12.30 -2.70
C ASP A 131 6.77 -12.77 -3.09
N ASP A 132 5.73 -12.12 -2.53
CA ASP A 132 4.33 -12.36 -2.87
C ASP A 132 3.93 -11.75 -4.22
N PHE A 133 4.81 -11.00 -4.88
CA PHE A 133 4.57 -10.42 -6.18
C PHE A 133 4.44 -11.53 -7.24
N GLY A 134 3.23 -11.76 -7.75
CA GLY A 134 2.89 -12.88 -8.63
C GLY A 134 2.37 -14.12 -7.91
N LEU A 135 2.49 -14.20 -6.58
CA LEU A 135 1.77 -15.17 -5.75
C LEU A 135 0.50 -14.50 -5.24
N ARG A 136 -0.65 -14.84 -5.83
CA ARG A 136 -1.96 -14.33 -5.44
C ARG A 136 -2.12 -14.27 -3.90
N PRO A 137 -2.21 -13.08 -3.28
CA PRO A 137 -2.72 -12.97 -1.93
C PRO A 137 -4.22 -12.71 -2.04
N VAL A 138 -5.02 -13.72 -1.73
CA VAL A 138 -6.38 -13.49 -1.24
C VAL A 138 -6.27 -12.77 0.10
N ALA A 139 -7.11 -11.75 0.25
CA ALA A 139 -7.43 -10.99 1.44
C ALA A 139 -6.54 -9.77 1.76
N ALA A 140 -7.24 -8.63 1.79
CA ALA A 140 -6.93 -7.44 2.57
C ALA A 140 -6.44 -7.79 3.99
N PRO A 141 -5.73 -6.87 4.69
CA PRO A 141 -5.22 -7.15 6.02
C PRO A 141 -6.38 -7.38 6.99
N SER A 142 -6.70 -8.65 7.23
CA SER A 142 -7.37 -9.06 8.44
C SER A 142 -6.26 -9.35 9.44
N ALA A 143 -6.31 -8.62 10.55
CA ALA A 143 -5.57 -8.94 11.75
C ALA A 143 -5.96 -10.36 12.21
N ALA A 144 -5.20 -11.37 11.78
CA ALA A 144 -5.01 -12.65 12.46
C ALA A 144 -4.34 -13.64 11.50
N THR A 145 -3.04 -13.86 11.66
CA THR A 145 -2.51 -15.22 11.49
C THR A 145 -1.36 -15.42 12.47
N ALA A 146 -1.75 -15.77 13.69
CA ALA A 146 -0.89 -16.57 14.56
C ALA A 146 -0.70 -17.96 13.91
N GLY A 147 0.52 -18.48 13.96
CA GLY A 147 0.91 -19.83 13.54
C GLY A 147 1.56 -19.83 12.14
N SER A 148 2.85 -20.06 11.98
CA SER A 148 3.58 -21.21 12.52
C SER A 148 5.02 -20.85 12.90
N ARG A 149 5.38 -21.07 14.16
CA ARG A 149 6.74 -21.05 14.72
C ARG A 149 6.96 -22.44 15.34
N PRO A 150 8.09 -23.15 15.10
CA PRO A 150 8.56 -24.07 16.12
C PRO A 150 9.06 -23.23 17.31
N PRO A 151 8.62 -23.49 18.54
CA PRO A 151 8.98 -22.64 19.67
C PRO A 151 10.32 -23.09 20.23
N LEU A 152 11.41 -22.35 19.98
CA LEU A 152 12.63 -22.53 20.76
C LEU A 152 13.30 -21.19 21.05
N ARG A 153 13.42 -20.92 22.35
CA ARG A 153 14.17 -19.86 23.05
C ARG A 153 13.52 -18.48 23.06
N GLY A 154 13.33 -17.97 24.27
CA GLY A 154 12.73 -16.68 24.59
C GLY A 154 13.75 -15.56 24.44
N THR A 155 14.24 -15.36 23.22
CA THR A 155 15.05 -14.20 22.86
C THR A 155 14.12 -13.16 22.24
N ASP A 156 14.32 -11.88 22.54
CA ASP A 156 13.55 -10.81 21.94
C ASP A 156 13.71 -10.87 20.40
N PRO A 157 12.63 -10.82 19.61
CA PRO A 157 12.70 -10.90 18.14
C PRO A 157 13.54 -9.78 17.52
N ARG A 158 13.75 -8.69 18.27
CA ARG A 158 14.68 -7.60 17.92
C ARG A 158 16.14 -8.02 18.04
N GLN A 159 16.51 -8.77 19.07
CA GLN A 159 17.87 -9.26 19.28
C GLN A 159 18.25 -10.29 18.23
N GLU A 160 17.34 -11.21 17.86
CA GLU A 160 17.60 -12.20 16.81
C GLU A 160 17.93 -11.55 15.45
N ILE A 161 17.26 -10.44 15.12
CA ILE A 161 17.53 -9.69 13.88
C ILE A 161 18.87 -8.96 13.96
N LEU A 162 19.18 -8.34 15.11
CA LEU A 162 20.45 -7.65 15.32
C LEU A 162 21.63 -8.62 15.30
N GLU A 163 21.54 -9.76 15.99
CA GLU A 163 22.57 -10.81 15.97
C GLU A 163 22.78 -11.37 14.57
N ALA A 164 21.70 -11.59 13.82
CA ALA A 164 21.80 -12.06 12.44
C ALA A 164 22.40 -11.02 11.50
N LEU A 165 22.17 -9.72 11.74
CA LEU A 165 22.79 -8.63 11.00
C LEU A 165 24.28 -8.49 11.37
N GLU A 166 24.63 -8.56 12.65
CA GLU A 166 26.02 -8.50 13.12
C GLU A 166 26.85 -9.67 12.58
N ALA A 167 26.31 -10.89 12.60
CA ALA A 167 27.01 -12.09 12.13
C ALA A 167 27.37 -12.08 10.63
N VAL A 168 26.73 -11.21 9.84
CA VAL A 168 26.91 -11.11 8.39
C VAL A 168 27.31 -9.71 7.95
N HIS A 169 27.88 -8.91 8.85
CA HIS A 169 28.34 -7.54 8.59
C HIS A 169 27.25 -6.66 7.95
N TRP A 170 26.04 -6.69 8.52
CA TRP A 170 24.89 -5.89 8.10
C TRP A 170 24.40 -6.20 6.68
N ASN A 171 24.79 -7.35 6.11
CA ASN A 171 24.25 -7.82 4.84
C ASN A 171 22.85 -8.42 5.02
N VAL A 172 21.82 -7.64 4.71
CA VAL A 172 20.41 -8.05 4.81
C VAL A 172 20.10 -9.35 4.06
N THR A 173 20.70 -9.57 2.89
CA THR A 173 20.49 -10.81 2.12
C THR A 173 21.06 -12.03 2.83
N ALA A 174 22.26 -11.90 3.40
CA ALA A 174 22.88 -12.96 4.17
C ALA A 174 22.13 -13.19 5.50
N ALA A 175 21.63 -12.13 6.14
CA ALA A 175 20.84 -12.22 7.37
C ALA A 175 19.50 -12.94 7.14
N CYS A 176 18.82 -12.66 6.02
CA CYS A 176 17.60 -13.37 5.62
C CYS A 176 17.86 -14.88 5.42
N ARG A 177 18.99 -15.23 4.79
CA ARG A 177 19.40 -16.63 4.61
C ARG A 177 19.71 -17.31 5.94
N LEU A 178 20.42 -16.61 6.83
CA LEU A 178 20.78 -17.09 8.16
C LEU A 178 19.56 -17.36 9.03
N LEU A 179 18.58 -16.45 8.99
CA LEU A 179 17.32 -16.58 9.72
C LEU A 179 16.27 -17.44 9.01
N SER A 180 16.57 -17.95 7.80
CA SER A 180 15.62 -18.68 6.95
C SER A 180 14.28 -17.96 6.75
N VAL A 181 14.32 -16.62 6.68
CA VAL A 181 13.14 -15.77 6.45
C VAL A 181 13.25 -15.08 5.09
N SER A 182 12.11 -14.84 4.46
CA SER A 182 12.04 -14.06 3.24
C SER A 182 12.48 -12.61 3.49
N ARG A 183 13.07 -11.95 2.47
CA ARG A 183 13.49 -10.53 2.59
C ARG A 183 12.29 -9.65 2.99
N SER A 184 11.12 -9.92 2.43
CA SER A 184 9.86 -9.26 2.77
C SER A 184 9.49 -9.38 4.26
N THR A 185 9.58 -10.59 4.84
CA THR A 185 9.32 -10.82 6.26
C THR A 185 10.36 -10.16 7.14
N PHE A 186 11.62 -10.14 6.69
CA PHE A 186 12.73 -9.50 7.39
C PHE A 186 12.54 -7.99 7.50
N TYR A 187 12.32 -7.29 6.38
CA TYR A 187 12.08 -5.84 6.38
C TYR A 187 10.81 -5.45 7.15
N ARG A 188 9.74 -6.25 7.08
CA ARG A 188 8.54 -6.02 7.90
C ARG A 188 8.86 -6.08 9.40
N ARG A 189 9.61 -7.09 9.85
CA ARG A 189 10.02 -7.21 11.25
C ARG A 189 10.94 -6.07 11.66
N VAL A 190 11.89 -5.68 10.82
CA VAL A 190 12.77 -4.52 11.06
C VAL A 190 11.97 -3.24 11.26
N ALA A 191 10.97 -2.98 10.41
CA ALA A 191 10.10 -1.80 10.49
C ALA A 191 9.19 -1.83 11.73
N GLU A 192 8.60 -2.98 12.07
CA GLU A 192 7.80 -3.16 13.28
C GLU A 192 8.61 -2.99 14.57
N LEU A 193 9.90 -3.34 14.53
CA LEU A 193 10.81 -3.33 15.68
C LEU A 193 11.69 -2.07 15.76
N GLY A 194 11.53 -1.13 14.82
CA GLY A 194 12.26 0.13 14.78
C GLY A 194 13.79 -0.04 14.69
N VAL A 195 14.24 -1.08 13.98
CA VAL A 195 15.68 -1.32 13.74
C VAL A 195 16.11 -0.48 12.54
N ASP A 196 17.06 0.42 12.77
CA ASP A 196 17.65 1.24 11.71
C ASP A 196 18.72 0.41 10.98
N LEU A 197 18.50 0.13 9.70
CA LEU A 197 19.44 -0.63 8.87
C LEU A 197 20.57 0.25 8.31
N ASP A 198 20.43 1.58 8.36
CA ASP A 198 21.42 2.55 7.85
C ASP A 198 22.43 2.99 8.94
N ARG A 199 22.19 2.62 10.20
CA ARG A 199 23.05 2.99 11.33
C ARG A 199 23.35 1.79 12.22
N PRO A 200 24.50 1.11 12.05
CA PRO A 200 24.92 0.11 13.03
C PRO A 200 25.01 0.78 14.42
N PRO A 201 24.61 0.10 15.50
CA PRO A 201 24.72 0.63 16.84
C PRO A 201 26.18 1.02 17.11
N ALA A 202 26.37 2.19 17.70
CA ALA A 202 27.68 2.79 17.93
C ALA A 202 28.57 1.86 18.77
N GLY A 203 29.40 1.06 18.09
CA GLY A 203 30.27 0.08 18.73
C GLY A 203 31.25 -0.66 17.81
N GLN A 204 31.15 -0.54 16.48
CA GLN A 204 32.05 -1.23 15.54
C GLN A 204 32.50 -0.34 14.37
N ALA A 205 32.82 0.93 14.64
CA ALA A 205 33.48 1.80 13.65
C ALA A 205 35.00 1.58 13.58
N ASP A 206 35.55 0.59 14.29
CA ASP A 206 37.00 0.36 14.36
C ASP A 206 37.28 -1.15 14.36
N GLU A 207 37.46 -1.71 13.16
CA GLU A 207 38.30 -2.88 12.82
C GLU A 207 37.78 -3.54 11.54
N ALA A 208 38.36 -3.18 10.39
CA ALA A 208 38.96 -4.14 9.47
C ALA A 208 39.53 -3.42 8.24
N HIS A 209 40.87 -3.45 8.20
CA HIS A 209 41.69 -3.37 7.00
C HIS A 209 41.40 -4.51 6.02
#